data_AF-A0A926HRU3-F1
#
_entry.id   AF-A0A926HRU3-F1
#
_cell.length_a   1.000
_cell.length_b   1.000
_cell.length_c   1.000
_cell.angle_alpha   90.00
_cell.angle_beta   90.00
_cell.angle_gamma   90.00
#
_symmetry.space_group_name_H-M   'P 1'
#
loop_
_entity.id
_entity.type
_entity.pdbx_description
1 polymer ?
#
loop_
_entity_poly.entity_id
_entity_poly.type
_entity_poly.pdbx_seq_one_letter_code
_entity_poly.pdbx_strand_id
1 'polypeptide(L)'
;MNRQKILSVMIPVGIIAFIMIFLRITNVLPVFYGFAIDAHGNLYIGQEERIVVLNGKTIVRTIQIPLHSGNSFSIVDGNTIGIQKEDQVFFYNLNGEPLWTKYQKESIRPYQNIFEDSNGKKYVLKSTLGYRQIFQETGEVRKQVYATSVWEYLGYILLYCSVFVTVILVFIFVLSCLLDPNVETQYDWFAKRTPSYSSKDSK
;
A
#
# COMPACT_ATOMS: atom_id res chain seq x y z
N MET A 1 -16.15 -29.33 -16.06
CA MET A 1 -15.01 -28.38 -16.04
C MET A 1 -13.70 -29.17 -16.06
N ASN A 2 -12.79 -28.90 -17.01
CA ASN A 2 -11.58 -29.71 -17.20
C ASN A 2 -10.56 -29.44 -16.07
N ARG A 3 -10.18 -30.48 -15.32
CA ARG A 3 -9.24 -30.41 -14.17
C ARG A 3 -7.90 -29.75 -14.55
N GLN A 4 -7.48 -29.89 -15.80
CA GLN A 4 -6.25 -29.24 -16.29
C GLN A 4 -6.38 -27.72 -16.42
N LYS A 5 -7.55 -27.18 -16.82
CA LYS A 5 -7.79 -25.72 -16.90
C LYS A 5 -7.76 -25.07 -15.51
N ILE A 6 -8.20 -25.79 -14.48
CA ILE A 6 -8.20 -25.31 -13.10
C ILE A 6 -6.75 -25.28 -12.57
N LEU A 7 -6.00 -26.36 -12.76
CA LEU A 7 -4.61 -26.47 -12.31
C LEU A 7 -3.70 -25.44 -12.98
N SER A 8 -3.89 -25.14 -14.27
CA SER A 8 -3.06 -24.18 -15.01
C SER A 8 -3.19 -22.74 -14.50
N VAL A 9 -4.26 -22.41 -13.76
CA VAL A 9 -4.49 -21.07 -13.20
C VAL A 9 -4.21 -21.06 -11.70
N MET A 10 -4.64 -22.09 -10.96
CA MET A 10 -4.46 -22.16 -9.52
C MET A 10 -2.98 -22.19 -9.09
N ILE A 11 -2.12 -22.89 -9.86
CA ILE A 11 -0.69 -23.00 -9.50
C ILE A 11 0.03 -21.64 -9.63
N PRO A 12 -0.03 -20.93 -10.76
CA PRO A 12 0.57 -19.60 -10.85
C PRO A 12 0.00 -18.60 -9.86
N VAL A 13 -1.32 -18.59 -9.65
CA VAL A 13 -1.97 -17.69 -8.68
C VAL A 13 -1.50 -17.99 -7.26
N GLY A 14 -1.38 -19.26 -6.89
CA GLY A 14 -0.86 -19.68 -5.58
C GLY A 14 0.59 -19.26 -5.36
N ILE A 15 1.45 -19.39 -6.38
CA ILE A 15 2.86 -18.96 -6.31
C ILE A 15 2.94 -17.43 -6.16
N ILE A 16 2.17 -16.69 -6.95
CA ILE A 16 2.13 -15.22 -6.86
C ILE A 16 1.63 -14.78 -5.47
N ALA A 17 0.56 -15.38 -4.96
CA ALA A 17 0.05 -15.09 -3.63
C ALA A 17 1.10 -15.36 -2.55
N PHE A 18 1.83 -16.49 -2.65
CA PHE A 18 2.91 -16.80 -1.73
C PHE A 18 4.03 -15.76 -1.77
N ILE A 19 4.47 -15.34 -2.97
CA ILE A 19 5.49 -14.28 -3.13
C ILE A 19 5.01 -12.96 -2.53
N MET A 20 3.76 -12.56 -2.75
CA MET A 20 3.19 -11.33 -2.19
C MET A 20 3.16 -11.36 -0.66
N ILE A 21 2.73 -12.49 -0.07
CA ILE A 21 2.72 -12.67 1.38
C ILE A 21 4.15 -12.64 1.94
N PHE A 22 5.09 -13.30 1.28
CA PHE A 22 6.50 -13.31 1.68
C PHE A 22 7.13 -11.92 1.66
N LEU A 23 6.92 -11.15 0.59
CA LEU A 23 7.41 -9.76 0.48
C LEU A 23 6.79 -8.85 1.55
N ARG A 24 5.55 -9.12 1.97
CA ARG A 24 4.86 -8.38 3.03
C ARG A 24 5.42 -8.73 4.42
N ILE A 25 5.55 -10.02 4.74
CA ILE A 25 6.06 -10.49 6.04
C ILE A 25 7.50 -10.04 6.29
N THR A 26 8.32 -10.00 5.23
CA THR A 26 9.73 -9.62 5.35
C THR A 26 9.96 -8.11 5.46
N ASN A 27 8.91 -7.28 5.44
CA ASN A 27 9.01 -5.81 5.49
C ASN A 27 9.97 -5.20 4.45
N VAL A 28 10.20 -5.90 3.33
CA VAL A 28 11.05 -5.43 2.22
C VAL A 28 10.44 -4.19 1.54
N LEU A 29 9.13 -4.00 1.68
CA LEU A 29 8.37 -2.86 1.14
C LEU A 29 7.73 -2.06 2.28
N PRO A 30 8.48 -1.13 2.91
CA PRO A 30 7.95 -0.36 4.04
C PRO A 30 6.78 0.53 3.60
N VAL A 31 5.67 0.50 4.34
CA VAL A 31 4.56 1.42 4.10
C VAL A 31 4.98 2.81 4.57
N PHE A 32 4.81 3.81 3.72
CA PHE A 32 5.18 5.18 4.02
C PHE A 32 3.98 5.92 4.64
N TYR A 33 4.14 6.39 5.87
CA TYR A 33 3.13 7.08 6.69
C TYR A 33 3.31 8.61 6.75
N GLY A 34 4.27 9.15 5.99
CA GLY A 34 4.44 10.59 5.81
C GLY A 34 5.84 11.04 6.18
N PHE A 35 6.08 12.34 6.12
CA PHE A 35 7.37 12.91 6.47
C PHE A 35 7.23 14.24 7.19
N ALA A 36 8.25 14.59 7.98
CA ALA A 36 8.34 15.87 8.68
C ALA A 36 9.81 16.28 8.85
N ILE A 37 10.02 17.56 9.16
CA ILE A 37 11.36 18.14 9.34
C ILE A 37 11.49 18.70 10.76
N ASP A 38 12.61 18.46 11.43
CA ASP A 38 12.92 19.09 12.73
C ASP A 38 13.58 20.47 12.58
N ALA A 39 13.76 21.17 13.70
CA ALA A 39 14.40 22.49 13.72
C ALA A 39 15.85 22.49 13.17
N HIS A 40 16.51 21.33 13.15
CA HIS A 40 17.87 21.14 12.64
C HIS A 40 17.88 20.78 11.14
N GLY A 41 16.73 20.62 10.50
CA GLY A 41 16.60 20.24 9.10
C GLY A 41 16.76 18.73 8.86
N ASN A 42 16.69 17.89 9.88
CA ASN A 42 16.65 16.45 9.69
C ASN A 42 15.26 16.02 9.21
N LEU A 43 15.25 15.09 8.27
CA LEU A 43 14.05 14.53 7.66
C LEU A 43 13.62 13.27 8.39
N TYR A 44 12.40 13.26 8.88
CA TYR A 44 11.77 12.11 9.53
C TYR A 44 10.80 11.49 8.54
N ILE A 45 10.99 10.20 8.27
CA ILE A 45 10.16 9.40 7.37
C ILE A 45 9.42 8.39 8.23
N GLY A 46 8.11 8.59 8.34
CA GLY A 46 7.22 7.62 8.98
C GLY A 46 7.12 6.37 8.13
N GLN A 47 7.49 5.23 8.69
CA GLN A 47 7.34 3.91 8.09
C GLN A 47 6.52 3.00 9.02
N GLU A 48 6.02 1.89 8.49
CA GLU A 48 5.45 0.83 9.32
C GLU A 48 6.44 0.44 10.42
N GLU A 49 5.98 0.47 11.67
CA GLU A 49 6.74 0.10 12.88
C GLU A 49 7.91 1.04 13.28
N ARG A 50 8.28 2.03 12.45
CA ARG A 50 9.45 2.87 12.73
C ARG A 50 9.41 4.24 12.07
N ILE A 51 10.22 5.17 12.58
CA ILE A 51 10.53 6.45 11.95
C ILE A 51 12.01 6.47 11.59
N VAL A 52 12.32 6.68 10.31
CA VAL A 52 13.70 6.81 9.82
C VAL A 52 14.09 8.27 9.78
N VAL A 53 15.19 8.64 10.43
CA VAL A 53 15.70 10.01 10.50
C VAL A 53 16.90 10.15 9.58
N LEU A 54 16.83 11.10 8.66
CA LEU A 54 17.85 11.39 7.68
C LEU A 54 18.42 12.80 7.86
N ASN A 55 19.74 12.92 7.70
CA ASN A 55 20.39 14.20 7.47
C ASN A 55 20.88 14.22 6.03
N GLY A 56 20.22 15.03 5.19
CA GLY A 56 20.34 14.93 3.75
C GLY A 56 19.96 13.52 3.26
N LYS A 57 20.89 12.83 2.60
CA LYS A 57 20.69 11.48 2.05
C LYS A 57 21.13 10.34 2.99
N THR A 58 21.66 10.67 4.16
CA THR A 58 22.22 9.69 5.09
C THR A 58 21.23 9.37 6.20
N ILE A 59 21.04 8.09 6.52
CA ILE A 59 20.25 7.67 7.68
C ILE A 59 21.14 7.90 8.91
N VAL A 60 20.66 8.74 9.83
CA VAL A 60 21.36 9.05 11.08
C VAL A 60 20.79 8.24 12.23
N ARG A 61 19.48 7.95 12.20
CA ARG A 61 18.79 7.23 13.27
C ARG A 61 17.57 6.49 12.75
N THR A 62 17.18 5.44 13.45
CA THR A 62 15.88 4.80 13.32
C THR A 62 15.23 4.74 14.69
N ILE A 63 14.00 5.21 14.78
CA ILE A 63 13.21 5.29 16.02
C ILE A 63 12.10 4.25 15.93
N GLN A 64 12.00 3.37 16.92
CA GLN A 64 11.02 2.28 16.96
C GLN A 64 9.71 2.76 17.58
N ILE A 65 8.90 3.49 16.80
CA ILE A 65 7.54 3.84 17.19
C ILE A 65 6.57 3.30 16.15
N PRO A 66 5.61 2.44 16.55
CA PRO A 66 4.71 1.83 15.60
C PRO A 66 3.73 2.85 15.01
N LEU A 67 3.84 3.05 13.71
CA LEU A 67 2.86 3.77 12.91
C LEU A 67 1.93 2.76 12.21
N HIS A 68 0.64 3.03 12.27
CA HIS A 68 -0.41 2.22 11.64
C HIS A 68 -1.25 3.05 10.68
N SER A 69 -2.05 2.38 9.85
CA SER A 69 -3.01 3.08 8.99
C SER A 69 -4.00 3.88 9.83
N GLY A 70 -4.14 5.17 9.54
CA GLY A 70 -4.98 6.09 10.30
C GLY A 70 -4.21 6.96 11.29
N ASN A 71 -2.94 6.66 11.56
CA ASN A 71 -2.10 7.56 12.33
C ASN A 71 -1.63 8.73 11.46
N SER A 72 -1.62 9.93 12.01
CA SER A 72 -0.86 11.05 11.44
C SER A 72 0.41 11.28 12.28
N PHE A 73 1.49 11.65 11.61
CA PHE A 73 2.79 11.89 12.21
C PHE A 73 3.31 13.24 11.75
N SER A 74 3.84 14.03 12.69
CA SER A 74 4.53 15.28 12.39
C SER A 74 5.55 15.61 13.48
N ILE A 75 6.50 16.50 13.15
CA ILE A 75 7.31 17.18 14.15
C ILE A 75 6.56 18.43 14.62
N VAL A 76 6.32 18.54 15.92
CA VAL A 76 5.65 19.64 16.60
C VAL A 76 6.71 20.51 17.28
N ASP A 77 6.57 21.83 17.11
CA ASP A 77 7.48 22.85 17.66
C ASP A 77 8.97 22.61 17.34
N GLY A 78 9.24 21.93 16.22
CA GLY A 78 10.58 21.63 15.73
C GLY A 78 11.35 20.55 16.50
N ASN A 79 10.89 20.12 17.68
CA ASN A 79 11.68 19.28 18.60
C ASN A 79 10.92 18.09 19.20
N THR A 80 9.64 17.91 18.87
CA THR A 80 8.82 16.84 19.45
C THR A 80 8.16 16.02 18.35
N ILE A 81 8.20 14.70 18.44
CA ILE A 81 7.46 13.82 17.55
C ILE A 81 6.03 13.73 18.07
N GLY A 82 5.06 14.19 17.27
CA GLY A 82 3.64 14.05 17.53
C GLY A 82 3.04 12.95 16.66
N ILE A 83 2.38 11.98 17.30
CA ILE A 83 1.65 10.91 16.61
C ILE A 83 0.20 10.97 17.05
N GLN A 84 -0.69 11.25 16.11
CA GLN A 84 -2.12 11.19 16.36
C GLN A 84 -2.64 9.78 16.12
N LYS A 85 -3.41 9.29 17.08
CA LYS A 85 -4.21 8.08 16.97
C LYS A 85 -5.60 8.43 17.46
N GLU A 86 -6.57 8.44 16.53
CA GLU A 86 -7.95 8.86 16.82
C GLU A 86 -7.98 10.28 17.44
N ASP A 87 -8.61 10.43 18.61
CA ASP A 87 -8.74 11.71 19.33
C ASP A 87 -7.59 11.96 20.32
N GLN A 88 -6.52 11.16 20.27
CA GLN A 88 -5.36 11.29 21.15
C GLN A 88 -4.08 11.56 20.36
N VAL A 89 -3.25 12.43 20.92
CA VAL A 89 -1.92 12.74 20.41
C VAL A 89 -0.88 12.30 21.42
N PHE A 90 0.00 11.40 20.98
CA PHE A 90 1.14 10.92 21.73
C PHE A 90 2.37 11.73 21.32
N PHE A 91 3.04 12.31 22.31
CA PHE A 91 4.25 13.09 22.10
C PHE A 91 5.47 12.30 22.57
N TYR A 92 6.50 12.29 21.73
CA TYR A 92 7.78 11.64 21.99
C TYR A 92 8.90 12.65 21.77
N ASN A 93 10.01 12.49 22.49
CA ASN A 93 11.21 13.26 22.15
C ASN A 93 11.81 12.75 20.83
N LEU A 94 12.78 13.49 20.26
CA LEU A 94 13.45 13.08 19.00
C LEU A 94 14.27 11.77 19.13
N ASN A 95 14.44 11.24 20.34
CA ASN A 95 15.05 9.93 20.57
C ASN A 95 14.02 8.79 20.55
N GLY A 96 12.72 9.10 20.57
CA GLY A 96 11.63 8.13 20.59
C GLY A 96 11.09 7.79 21.96
N GLU A 97 11.52 8.48 23.01
CA GLU A 97 11.02 8.25 24.37
C GLU A 97 9.69 8.99 24.56
N PRO A 98 8.67 8.35 25.17
CA PRO A 98 7.38 8.97 25.40
C PRO A 98 7.51 10.13 26.39
N LEU A 99 6.87 11.26 26.08
CA LEU A 99 6.86 12.45 26.92
C LEU A 99 5.51 12.65 27.60
N TRP A 100 4.46 12.92 26.81
CA TRP A 100 3.10 13.11 27.32
C TRP A 100 2.06 12.76 26.26
N THR A 101 0.81 12.68 26.67
CA THR A 101 -0.33 12.45 25.78
C THR A 101 -1.36 13.55 25.98
N LYS A 102 -1.95 14.04 24.89
CA LYS A 102 -2.99 15.08 24.93
C LYS A 102 -4.21 14.61 24.15
N TYR A 103 -5.39 14.84 24.72
CA TYR A 103 -6.63 14.69 23.97
C TYR A 103 -6.76 15.87 23.00
N GLN A 104 -6.84 15.57 21.71
CA GLN A 104 -6.96 16.58 20.67
C GLN A 104 -7.71 15.98 19.48
N LYS A 105 -8.89 16.53 19.22
CA LYS A 105 -9.75 16.13 18.10
C LYS A 105 -9.27 16.71 16.77
N GLU A 106 -8.56 17.84 16.82
CA GLU A 106 -7.99 18.47 15.64
C GLU A 106 -6.73 17.73 15.17
N SER A 107 -6.63 17.53 13.86
CA SER A 107 -5.56 16.71 13.33
C SER A 107 -4.20 17.40 13.44
N ILE A 108 -3.20 16.69 13.98
CA ILE A 108 -1.80 17.06 13.74
C ILE A 108 -1.58 16.83 12.26
N ARG A 109 -1.44 17.94 11.52
CA ARG A 109 -1.50 18.07 10.06
C ARG A 109 -1.44 16.73 9.31
N PRO A 110 -2.47 16.38 8.51
CA PRO A 110 -2.49 15.13 7.79
C PRO A 110 -1.30 15.02 6.84
N TYR A 111 -1.04 13.81 6.39
CA TYR A 111 -0.13 13.45 5.31
C TYR A 111 -0.23 14.42 4.13
N GLN A 112 0.58 15.47 4.11
CA GLN A 112 0.55 16.46 3.04
C GLN A 112 1.69 16.17 2.08
N ASN A 113 1.38 16.25 0.78
CA ASN A 113 2.41 16.24 -0.25
C ASN A 113 3.34 17.45 -0.16
N ILE A 114 3.01 18.44 0.68
CA ILE A 114 3.75 19.66 0.89
C ILE A 114 3.90 19.84 2.41
N PHE A 115 5.12 20.02 2.87
CA PHE A 115 5.44 20.38 4.25
C PHE A 115 6.19 21.70 4.26
N GLU A 116 5.83 22.60 5.16
CA GLU A 116 6.55 23.86 5.36
C GLU A 116 7.09 23.89 6.79
N ASP A 117 8.42 24.04 6.89
CA ASP A 117 9.15 24.24 8.13
C ASP A 117 8.84 25.65 8.69
N SER A 118 8.91 25.79 10.02
CA SER A 118 8.98 27.07 10.73
C SER A 118 9.87 28.15 10.10
N ASN A 119 10.93 27.79 9.38
CA ASN A 119 11.82 28.70 8.66
C ASN A 119 11.31 29.10 7.25
N GLY A 120 10.08 28.73 6.88
CA GLY A 120 9.50 28.98 5.54
C GLY A 120 10.10 28.11 4.43
N LYS A 121 10.86 27.06 4.77
CA LYS A 121 11.37 26.10 3.79
C LYS A 121 10.26 25.13 3.42
N LYS A 122 9.98 25.06 2.11
CA LYS A 122 8.96 24.17 1.57
C LYS A 122 9.57 22.85 1.10
N TYR A 123 8.89 21.76 1.41
CA TYR A 123 9.27 20.41 1.04
C TYR A 123 8.11 19.77 0.30
N VAL A 124 8.39 19.16 -0.85
CA VAL A 124 7.37 18.58 -1.73
C VAL A 124 7.67 17.10 -1.96
N LEU A 125 6.71 16.25 -1.61
CA LEU A 125 6.68 14.84 -1.93
C LEU A 125 6.13 14.64 -3.34
N LYS A 126 6.90 13.92 -4.17
CA LYS A 126 6.44 13.36 -5.44
C LYS A 126 6.43 11.85 -5.34
N SER A 127 5.35 11.23 -5.79
CA SER A 127 5.17 9.78 -5.79
C SER A 127 4.72 9.33 -7.16
N THR A 128 5.37 8.30 -7.72
CA THR A 128 4.98 7.67 -8.98
C THR A 128 5.20 6.17 -8.86
N LEU A 129 4.11 5.40 -8.89
CA LEU A 129 4.15 3.92 -8.83
C LEU A 129 5.05 3.36 -7.69
N GLY A 130 4.98 3.97 -6.50
CA GLY A 130 5.76 3.54 -5.33
C GLY A 130 7.17 4.14 -5.24
N TYR A 131 7.68 4.77 -6.32
CA TYR A 131 8.88 5.60 -6.25
C TYR A 131 8.54 6.94 -5.62
N ARG A 132 9.16 7.25 -4.48
CA ARG A 132 8.91 8.48 -3.72
C ARG A 132 10.16 9.34 -3.69
N GLN A 133 10.00 10.63 -3.90
CA GLN A 133 11.06 11.61 -3.83
C GLN A 133 10.59 12.81 -3.02
N ILE A 134 11.46 13.34 -2.16
CA ILE A 134 11.18 14.57 -1.43
C ILE A 134 12.17 15.62 -1.91
N PHE A 135 11.64 16.76 -2.33
CA PHE A 135 12.39 17.92 -2.78
C PHE A 135 12.22 19.05 -1.80
N GLN A 136 13.32 19.68 -1.40
CA GLN A 136 13.30 20.98 -0.76
C GLN A 136 13.24 22.04 -1.86
N GLU A 137 12.21 22.89 -1.83
CA GLU A 137 12.05 24.07 -2.68
C GLU A 137 12.52 25.30 -1.89
N THR A 138 13.48 26.03 -2.43
CA THR A 138 13.92 27.31 -1.87
C THR A 138 14.04 28.30 -3.03
N GLY A 139 12.98 29.10 -3.23
CA GLY A 139 12.83 29.92 -4.43
C GLY A 139 12.79 29.06 -5.69
N GLU A 140 13.68 29.33 -6.65
CA GLU A 140 13.79 28.57 -7.90
C GLU A 140 14.60 27.27 -7.78
N VAL A 141 15.36 27.10 -6.69
CA VAL A 141 16.24 25.94 -6.52
C VAL A 141 15.47 24.78 -5.91
N ARG A 142 15.54 23.62 -6.57
CA ARG A 142 15.00 22.34 -6.07
C ARG A 142 16.15 21.41 -5.70
N LYS A 143 16.26 21.09 -4.42
CA LYS A 143 17.25 20.13 -3.91
C LYS A 143 16.54 18.84 -3.50
N GLN A 144 16.95 17.72 -4.09
CA GLN A 144 16.43 16.42 -3.68
C GLN A 144 17.06 16.01 -2.33
N VAL A 145 16.20 15.82 -1.32
CA VAL A 145 16.61 15.39 0.02
C VAL A 145 16.40 13.91 0.25
N TYR A 146 15.43 13.30 -0.46
CA TYR A 146 15.15 11.87 -0.35
C TYR A 146 14.75 11.26 -1.69
N ALA A 147 15.12 9.99 -1.88
CA ALA A 147 14.55 9.09 -2.87
C ALA A 147 14.40 7.70 -2.24
N THR A 148 13.30 7.02 -2.55
CA THR A 148 13.16 5.58 -2.38
C THR A 148 14.36 4.85 -3.00
N SER A 149 14.86 3.82 -2.32
CA SER A 149 15.95 3.00 -2.85
C SER A 149 15.53 2.29 -4.14
N VAL A 150 16.45 2.06 -5.07
CA VAL A 150 16.18 1.33 -6.31
C VAL A 150 15.63 -0.07 -6.03
N TRP A 151 16.12 -0.74 -4.98
CA TRP A 151 15.66 -2.07 -4.59
C TRP A 151 14.24 -2.08 -4.04
N GLU A 152 13.89 -1.08 -3.21
CA GLU A 152 12.52 -0.90 -2.71
C GLU A 152 11.57 -0.60 -3.88
N TYR A 153 11.98 0.26 -4.81
CA TYR A 153 11.18 0.58 -5.99
C TYR A 153 10.97 -0.63 -6.91
N LEU A 154 12.03 -1.40 -7.17
CA LEU A 154 11.94 -2.62 -7.97
C LEU A 154 10.97 -3.62 -7.32
N GLY A 155 10.99 -3.75 -5.99
CA GLY A 155 10.04 -4.57 -5.27
C GLY A 155 8.58 -4.09 -5.44
N TYR A 156 8.32 -2.78 -5.43
CA TYR A 156 6.99 -2.25 -5.73
C TYR A 156 6.54 -2.53 -7.17
N ILE A 157 7.43 -2.38 -8.17
CA ILE A 157 7.11 -2.72 -9.56
C ILE A 157 6.75 -4.21 -9.67
N LEU A 158 7.58 -5.09 -9.10
CA LEU A 158 7.34 -6.53 -9.11
C LEU A 158 5.98 -6.88 -8.47
N LEU A 159 5.64 -6.22 -7.35
CA LEU A 159 4.35 -6.37 -6.70
C LEU A 159 3.20 -5.97 -7.65
N TYR A 160 3.25 -4.78 -8.27
CA TYR A 160 2.20 -4.33 -9.19
C TYR A 160 2.06 -5.23 -10.43
N CYS A 161 3.19 -5.65 -11.02
CA CYS A 161 3.20 -6.60 -12.13
C CYS A 161 2.57 -7.93 -11.72
N SER A 162 2.87 -8.44 -10.52
CA SER A 162 2.32 -9.72 -10.04
C SER A 162 0.80 -9.69 -9.86
N VAL A 163 0.26 -8.59 -9.33
CA VAL A 163 -1.19 -8.38 -9.20
C VAL A 163 -1.82 -8.28 -10.59
N PHE A 164 -1.22 -7.52 -11.51
CA PHE A 164 -1.71 -7.36 -12.87
C PHE A 164 -1.76 -8.70 -13.63
N VAL A 165 -0.70 -9.51 -13.55
CA VAL A 165 -0.65 -10.86 -14.13
C VAL A 165 -1.73 -11.75 -13.51
N THR A 166 -1.94 -11.68 -12.20
CA THR A 166 -2.99 -12.45 -11.51
C THR A 166 -4.38 -12.09 -12.03
N VAL A 167 -4.68 -10.80 -12.20
CA VAL A 167 -5.97 -10.33 -12.75
C VAL A 167 -6.16 -10.85 -14.18
N ILE A 168 -5.13 -10.80 -15.02
CA ILE A 168 -5.18 -11.34 -16.39
C ILE A 168 -5.46 -12.85 -16.37
N LEU A 169 -4.76 -13.61 -15.53
CA LEU A 169 -4.95 -15.06 -15.45
C LEU A 169 -6.37 -15.42 -15.00
N VAL A 170 -6.91 -14.71 -14.01
CA VAL A 170 -8.30 -14.88 -13.56
C VAL A 170 -9.28 -14.50 -14.67
N PHE A 171 -9.03 -13.40 -15.39
CA PHE A 171 -9.88 -12.99 -16.51
C PHE A 171 -9.90 -14.03 -17.64
N ILE A 172 -8.72 -14.52 -18.06
CA ILE A 172 -8.59 -15.60 -19.06
C ILE A 172 -9.33 -16.86 -18.59
N PHE A 173 -9.20 -17.20 -17.30
CA PHE A 173 -9.89 -18.34 -16.72
C PHE A 173 -11.42 -18.21 -16.83
N VAL A 174 -11.97 -17.07 -16.38
CA VAL A 174 -13.41 -16.79 -16.45
C VAL A 174 -13.90 -16.82 -17.90
N LEU A 175 -13.18 -16.19 -18.82
CA LEU A 175 -13.51 -16.21 -20.25
C LEU A 175 -13.48 -17.63 -20.82
N SER A 176 -12.51 -18.45 -20.42
CA SER A 176 -12.39 -19.86 -20.85
C SER A 176 -13.52 -20.74 -20.31
N CYS A 177 -14.13 -20.37 -19.19
CA CYS A 177 -15.32 -21.01 -18.63
C CYS A 177 -16.59 -20.57 -19.36
N LEU A 178 -16.70 -19.28 -19.70
CA LEU A 178 -17.86 -18.73 -20.42
C LEU A 178 -17.93 -19.22 -21.87
N LEU A 179 -16.78 -19.40 -22.51
CA LEU A 179 -16.68 -19.89 -23.89
C LEU A 179 -16.66 -21.43 -24.00
N ASP A 180 -16.91 -22.17 -22.90
CA ASP A 180 -16.91 -23.64 -22.94
C ASP A 180 -18.22 -24.16 -23.58
N PRO A 181 -18.18 -24.73 -24.80
CA PRO A 181 -19.39 -25.16 -25.52
C PRO A 181 -20.12 -26.33 -24.83
N ASN A 182 -19.52 -26.96 -23.81
CA ASN A 182 -20.19 -27.99 -23.01
C ASN A 182 -21.23 -27.44 -22.02
N VAL A 183 -21.36 -26.11 -21.87
CA VAL A 183 -22.43 -25.53 -21.04
C VAL A 183 -23.79 -25.64 -21.77
N GLU A 184 -23.83 -25.50 -23.10
CA GLU A 184 -25.05 -25.65 -23.90
C GLU A 184 -25.57 -27.10 -23.94
N THR A 185 -24.68 -28.09 -24.01
CA THR A 185 -25.09 -29.52 -24.03
C THR A 185 -25.71 -29.99 -22.72
N GLN A 186 -25.42 -29.31 -21.61
CA GLN A 186 -26.04 -29.61 -20.31
C GLN A 186 -27.50 -29.14 -20.26
N TYR A 187 -27.84 -28.00 -20.88
CA TYR A 187 -29.25 -27.55 -21.02
C TYR A 187 -30.03 -28.43 -22.01
N ASP A 188 -29.39 -28.84 -23.11
CA ASP A 188 -30.00 -29.70 -24.13
C ASP A 188 -30.31 -31.12 -23.61
N TRP A 189 -29.50 -31.61 -22.67
CA TRP A 189 -29.74 -32.86 -21.95
C TRP A 189 -30.97 -32.79 -21.04
N PHE A 190 -31.22 -31.66 -20.38
CA PHE A 190 -32.44 -31.46 -19.58
C PHE A 190 -33.69 -31.37 -20.46
N ALA A 191 -33.61 -30.68 -21.60
CA ALA A 191 -34.73 -30.54 -22.54
C ALA A 191 -35.13 -31.88 -23.20
N LYS A 192 -34.18 -32.79 -23.44
CA LYS A 192 -34.48 -34.13 -24.01
C LYS A 192 -35.07 -35.14 -23.03
N ARG A 193 -35.07 -34.86 -21.72
CA ARG A 193 -35.57 -35.78 -20.68
C ARG A 193 -36.90 -35.39 -20.06
N THR A 194 -37.48 -34.25 -20.40
CA THR A 194 -38.87 -33.97 -20.03
C THR A 194 -39.79 -34.82 -20.91
N PRO A 195 -40.52 -35.81 -20.36
CA PRO A 195 -41.49 -36.54 -21.15
C PRO A 195 -42.57 -35.55 -21.61
N SER A 196 -42.80 -35.47 -22.92
CA SER A 196 -43.99 -34.79 -23.44
C SER A 196 -45.20 -35.52 -22.88
N TYR A 197 -45.95 -34.87 -22.00
CA TYR A 197 -47.23 -35.39 -21.54
C TYR A 197 -48.19 -35.39 -22.74
N SER A 198 -48.25 -36.52 -23.44
CA SER A 198 -49.24 -36.76 -24.48
C SER A 198 -50.58 -36.93 -23.77
N SER A 199 -51.42 -35.89 -23.80
CA SER A 199 -52.84 -36.04 -23.47
C SER A 199 -53.50 -36.81 -24.62
N LYS A 200 -53.41 -38.14 -24.58
CA LYS A 200 -54.32 -39.02 -25.30
C LYS A 200 -55.23 -39.72 -24.29
N ASP A 201 -56.49 -39.36 -24.44
CA ASP A 201 -57.68 -40.19 -24.24
C ASP A 201 -58.03 -40.67 -22.82
N SER A 202 -59.08 -40.06 -22.27
CA SER A 202 -60.13 -40.85 -21.63
C SER A 202 -61.51 -40.18 -21.76
N LYS A 203 -62.29 -40.70 -22.71
CA LYS A 203 -63.76 -40.83 -22.80
C LYS A 203 -64.65 -39.59 -22.72
#